data_AF-A0A834EE95-F1
#
_entry.id   AF-A0A834EE95-F1
#
_cell.length_a   1.000
_cell.length_b   1.000
_cell.length_c   1.000
_cell.angle_alpha   90.00
_cell.angle_beta   90.00
_cell.angle_gamma   90.00
#
_symmetry.space_group_name_H-M   'P 1'
#
loop_
_entity.id
_entity.type
_entity.pdbx_description
1 polymer ?
#
loop_
_entity_poly.entity_id
_entity_poly.type
_entity_poly.pdbx_seq_one_letter_code
_entity_poly.pdbx_strand_id
1 'polypeptide(L)'
;MAVFADLDLRVGSDLKALRGLVENAAHLGYSVVAINHIVEFKEKKQEIEKPVAISELFTTLPIVQGKSKPIKILTRLTIIVSDPSHCNVLRATSSRVRLYDIVAVFPKTEKLFHVACTHLDVDLVCITVTEKLPFYFRRR
;
A
#
# COMPACT_ATOMS: atom_id res chain seq x y z
N MET A 1 -8.28 17.40 17.13
CA MET A 1 -6.89 16.89 17.18
C MET A 1 -6.56 16.26 15.84
N ALA A 2 -5.40 16.61 15.26
CA ALA A 2 -4.93 15.96 14.04
C ALA A 2 -4.62 14.47 14.29
N VAL A 3 -4.92 13.63 13.30
CA VAL A 3 -4.60 12.21 13.31
C VAL A 3 -3.26 12.03 12.60
N PHE A 4 -2.27 11.50 13.31
CA PHE A 4 -0.99 11.10 12.71
C PHE A 4 -1.11 9.66 12.23
N ALA A 5 -0.79 9.45 10.96
CA ALA A 5 -0.91 8.16 10.29
C ALA A 5 0.29 7.94 9.36
N ASP A 6 0.76 6.70 9.32
CA ASP A 6 1.72 6.24 8.32
C ASP A 6 1.01 5.20 7.44
N LEU A 7 1.10 5.33 6.12
CA LEU A 7 0.38 4.48 5.17
C LEU A 7 1.30 3.57 4.36
N ASP A 8 2.59 3.45 4.70
CA ASP A 8 3.56 2.70 3.88
C ASP A 8 4.53 1.82 4.68
N LEU A 9 4.02 1.02 5.62
CA LEU A 9 4.84 0.01 6.28
C LEU A 9 4.97 -1.22 5.38
N ARG A 10 6.13 -1.40 4.76
CA ARG A 10 6.36 -2.53 3.85
C ARG A 10 6.46 -3.85 4.61
N VAL A 11 5.75 -4.86 4.12
CA VAL A 11 5.90 -6.23 4.59
C VAL A 11 7.26 -6.76 4.17
N GLY A 12 8.16 -6.91 5.13
CA GLY A 12 9.39 -7.68 4.96
C GLY A 12 9.14 -9.18 5.13
N SER A 13 10.17 -9.99 4.88
CA SER A 13 10.13 -11.45 5.12
C SER A 13 10.02 -11.81 6.61
N ASP A 14 10.41 -10.90 7.51
CA ASP A 14 10.40 -11.12 8.96
C ASP A 14 9.21 -10.43 9.65
N LEU A 15 8.29 -11.25 10.16
CA LEU A 15 7.13 -10.79 10.92
C LEU A 15 7.53 -10.17 12.27
N LYS A 16 8.66 -10.56 12.87
CA LYS A 16 9.14 -9.95 14.12
C LYS A 16 9.56 -8.50 13.90
N ALA A 17 10.29 -8.24 12.81
CA ALA A 17 10.65 -6.88 12.42
C ALA A 17 9.40 -6.02 12.17
N LEU A 18 8.37 -6.58 11.51
CA LEU A 18 7.11 -5.86 11.29
C LEU A 18 6.39 -5.52 12.60
N ARG A 19 6.37 -6.43 13.58
CA ARG A 19 5.80 -6.16 14.92
C ARG A 19 6.54 -5.02 15.61
N GLY A 20 7.87 -5.05 15.59
CA GLY A 20 8.70 -3.99 16.17
C GLY A 20 8.46 -2.63 15.51
N LEU A 21 8.24 -2.58 14.19
CA LEU A 21 7.89 -1.33 13.50
C LEU A 21 6.55 -0.76 13.96
N VAL A 22 5.53 -1.60 14.14
CA VAL A 22 4.21 -1.17 14.61
C VAL A 22 4.27 -0.69 16.07
N GLU A 23 5.02 -1.38 16.93
CA GLU A 23 5.26 -0.96 18.31
C GLU A 23 5.98 0.40 18.38
N ASN A 24 7.02 0.58 17.55
CA ASN A 24 7.73 1.86 17.46
C ASN A 24 6.82 2.97 16.94
N ALA A 25 5.98 2.69 15.94
CA ALA A 25 5.01 3.66 15.44
C ALA A 25 4.01 4.06 16.54
N ALA A 26 3.51 3.11 17.33
CA ALA A 26 2.64 3.39 18.47
C ALA A 26 3.37 4.24 19.52
N HIS A 27 4.63 3.94 19.82
CA HIS A 27 5.47 4.70 20.76
C HIS A 27 5.71 6.15 20.31
N LEU A 28 5.87 6.37 19.00
CA LEU A 28 6.03 7.70 18.41
C LEU A 28 4.71 8.49 18.30
N GLY A 29 3.57 7.89 18.63
CA GLY A 29 2.26 8.55 18.64
C GLY A 29 1.45 8.41 17.34
N TYR A 30 1.85 7.52 16.42
CA TYR A 30 1.06 7.21 15.24
C TYR A 30 -0.20 6.45 15.64
N SER A 31 -1.35 6.98 15.23
CA SER A 31 -2.66 6.38 15.54
C SER A 31 -3.12 5.36 14.51
N VAL A 32 -2.65 5.47 13.27
CA VAL A 32 -3.01 4.57 12.17
C VAL A 32 -1.75 4.19 11.42
N VAL A 33 -1.60 2.91 11.12
CA VAL A 33 -0.54 2.38 10.27
C VAL A 33 -1.16 1.52 9.16
N ALA A 34 -0.68 1.62 7.93
CA ALA A 34 -1.06 0.71 6.86
C ALA A 34 0.10 -0.20 6.45
N ILE A 35 -0.17 -1.50 6.41
CA ILE A 35 0.76 -2.53 5.98
C ILE A 35 0.67 -2.64 4.45
N ASN A 36 1.74 -2.31 3.76
CA ASN A 36 1.83 -2.25 2.32
C ASN A 36 2.34 -3.57 1.72
N HIS A 37 1.53 -4.17 0.85
CA HIS A 37 1.84 -5.33 0.03
C HIS A 37 2.19 -4.87 -1.38
N ILE A 38 3.44 -5.09 -1.79
CA ILE A 38 3.92 -4.69 -3.12
C ILE A 38 3.81 -5.88 -4.05
N VAL A 39 3.04 -5.72 -5.13
CA VAL A 39 2.89 -6.74 -6.17
C VAL A 39 3.51 -6.22 -7.46
N GLU A 40 4.53 -6.94 -7.94
CA GLU A 40 5.13 -6.71 -9.26
C GLU A 40 4.75 -7.85 -10.19
N PHE A 41 3.90 -7.53 -11.17
CA PHE A 41 3.49 -8.48 -12.20
C PHE A 41 4.66 -8.73 -13.16
N LYS A 42 5.33 -9.86 -13.01
CA LYS A 42 6.34 -10.35 -13.96
C LYS A 42 5.74 -11.21 -15.06
N GLU A 43 4.59 -11.85 -14.78
CA GLU A 43 3.85 -12.68 -15.72
C GLU A 43 2.37 -12.28 -15.79
N LYS A 44 1.72 -12.57 -16.92
CA LYS A 44 0.32 -12.18 -17.22
C LYS A 44 -0.73 -12.82 -16.30
N LYS A 45 -0.36 -13.79 -15.45
CA LYS A 45 -1.28 -14.53 -14.56
C LYS A 45 -0.74 -14.64 -13.14
N GLN A 46 -0.36 -13.51 -12.54
CA GLN A 46 -0.07 -13.49 -11.12
C GLN A 46 -1.35 -13.20 -10.33
N GLU A 47 -1.69 -14.07 -9.39
CA GLU A 47 -2.81 -13.81 -8.48
C GLU A 47 -2.35 -12.89 -7.35
N ILE A 48 -3.20 -11.93 -6.98
CA ILE A 48 -2.98 -11.07 -5.83
C ILE A 48 -3.20 -11.92 -4.58
N GLU A 49 -2.23 -11.97 -3.67
CA GLU A 49 -2.39 -12.68 -2.41
C GLU A 49 -3.42 -11.99 -1.51
N LYS A 50 -4.02 -12.76 -0.60
CA LYS A 50 -4.91 -12.19 0.40
C LYS A 50 -4.08 -11.32 1.35
N PRO A 51 -4.63 -10.19 1.84
CA PRO A 51 -3.96 -9.40 2.84
C PRO A 51 -3.66 -10.26 4.08
N VAL A 52 -2.53 -9.99 4.73
CA VAL A 52 -2.18 -10.70 5.96
C VAL A 52 -3.20 -10.36 7.04
N ALA A 53 -3.75 -11.38 7.69
CA ALA A 53 -4.73 -11.18 8.74
C ALA A 53 -4.05 -10.51 9.96
N ILE A 54 -4.56 -9.35 10.35
CA ILE A 54 -4.03 -8.59 11.50
C ILE A 54 -4.05 -9.44 12.78
N SER A 55 -5.05 -10.31 12.93
CA SER A 55 -5.18 -11.26 14.04
C SER A 55 -4.08 -12.32 14.10
N GLU A 56 -3.48 -12.68 12.96
CA GLU A 56 -2.34 -13.60 12.92
C GLU A 56 -1.04 -12.88 13.29
N LEU A 57 -0.97 -11.58 12.98
CA LEU A 57 0.20 -10.75 13.28
C LEU A 57 0.26 -10.33 14.74
N PHE A 58 -0.87 -10.00 15.37
CA PHE A 58 -0.89 -9.46 16.73
C PHE A 58 -1.96 -10.13 17.58
N THR A 59 -1.55 -10.70 18.71
CA THR A 59 -2.49 -11.18 19.75
C THR A 59 -3.12 -10.00 20.49
N THR A 60 -2.34 -8.94 20.71
CA THR A 60 -2.78 -7.67 21.31
C THR A 60 -2.15 -6.52 20.55
N LEU A 61 -2.95 -5.49 20.27
CA LEU A 61 -2.49 -4.29 19.56
C LEU A 61 -1.80 -3.33 20.53
N PRO A 62 -0.67 -2.72 20.16
CA PRO A 62 0.01 -1.75 21.02
C PRO A 62 -0.84 -0.50 21.21
N ILE A 63 -0.78 0.06 22.42
CA ILE A 63 -1.45 1.31 22.78
C ILE A 63 -0.57 2.47 22.35
N VAL A 64 -1.19 3.47 21.72
CA VAL A 64 -0.49 4.61 21.16
C VAL A 64 -0.02 5.55 22.29
N GLN A 65 1.24 5.97 22.29
CA GLN A 65 1.72 6.90 23.28
C GLN A 65 1.01 8.25 23.17
N GLY A 66 0.53 8.79 24.30
CA GLY A 66 -0.25 10.02 24.34
C GLY A 66 -1.73 9.84 23.96
N LYS A 67 -2.18 8.63 23.59
CA LYS A 67 -3.58 8.29 23.36
C LYS A 67 -3.92 6.94 24.00
N SER A 68 -4.90 6.87 24.89
CA SER A 68 -5.33 5.59 25.51
C SER A 68 -6.12 4.66 24.58
N LYS A 69 -5.78 4.61 23.28
CA LYS A 69 -6.43 3.79 22.25
C LYS A 69 -5.40 2.90 21.56
N PRO A 70 -5.79 1.68 21.15
CA PRO A 70 -4.92 0.82 20.35
C PRO A 70 -4.66 1.44 18.98
N ILE A 71 -3.50 1.14 18.41
CA ILE A 71 -3.17 1.54 17.04
C ILE A 71 -4.12 0.86 16.04
N LYS A 72 -4.61 1.61 15.04
CA LYS A 72 -5.42 1.05 13.96
C LYS A 72 -4.49 0.57 12.84
N ILE A 73 -4.55 -0.72 12.53
CA ILE A 73 -3.79 -1.31 11.43
C ILE A 73 -4.72 -1.45 10.21
N LEU A 74 -4.27 -0.95 9.06
CA LEU A 74 -4.94 -1.07 7.77
C LEU A 74 -4.08 -1.90 6.81
N THR A 75 -4.69 -2.37 5.75
CA THR A 75 -4.03 -3.11 4.68
C THR A 75 -3.99 -2.27 3.41
N ARG A 76 -2.79 -2.12 2.83
CA ARG A 76 -2.56 -1.40 1.59
C ARG A 76 -1.99 -2.35 0.55
N LEU A 77 -2.50 -2.24 -0.67
CA LEU A 77 -1.94 -2.92 -1.84
C LEU A 77 -1.26 -1.87 -2.73
N THR A 78 0.01 -2.08 -3.08
CA THR A 78 0.70 -1.28 -4.10
C THR A 78 1.04 -2.14 -5.31
N ILE A 79 0.45 -1.82 -6.45
CA ILE A 79 0.70 -2.56 -7.69
C ILE A 79 1.72 -1.82 -8.55
N ILE A 80 2.82 -2.51 -8.90
CA ILE A 80 3.78 -2.01 -9.89
C ILE A 80 3.24 -2.29 -11.29
N VAL A 81 2.97 -1.21 -12.04
CA VAL A 81 2.42 -1.29 -13.39
C VAL A 81 3.49 -0.91 -14.39
N SER A 82 3.96 -1.92 -15.10
CA SER A 82 4.93 -1.79 -16.21
C SER A 82 4.27 -1.94 -17.58
N ASP A 83 3.17 -2.70 -17.67
CA ASP A 83 2.44 -2.97 -18.91
C ASP A 83 0.94 -2.61 -18.77
N PRO A 84 0.27 -2.08 -19.82
CA PRO A 84 -1.15 -1.76 -19.79
C PRO A 84 -2.06 -2.95 -19.48
N SER A 85 -1.63 -4.18 -19.78
CA SER A 85 -2.41 -5.38 -19.46
C SER A 85 -2.56 -5.60 -17.95
N HIS A 86 -1.62 -5.11 -17.13
CA HIS A 86 -1.71 -5.20 -15.67
C HIS A 86 -2.83 -4.30 -15.10
N CYS A 87 -3.14 -3.20 -15.79
CA CYS A 87 -4.28 -2.34 -15.44
C CYS A 87 -5.62 -3.08 -15.55
N ASN A 88 -5.72 -4.15 -16.35
CA ASN A 88 -6.95 -4.92 -16.45
C ASN A 88 -7.28 -5.65 -15.14
N VAL A 89 -6.27 -6.02 -14.34
CA VAL A 89 -6.49 -6.66 -13.02
C VAL A 89 -7.13 -5.66 -12.04
N LEU A 90 -6.72 -4.39 -12.14
CA LEU A 90 -7.29 -3.28 -11.37
C LEU A 90 -8.71 -2.94 -11.84
N ARG A 91 -8.90 -2.77 -13.17
CA ARG A 91 -10.21 -2.44 -13.76
C ARG A 91 -11.25 -3.55 -13.59
N ALA A 92 -10.82 -4.81 -13.68
CA ALA A 92 -11.71 -5.96 -13.51
C ALA A 92 -12.21 -6.10 -12.07
N THR A 93 -11.79 -5.23 -11.15
CA THR A 93 -12.25 -5.22 -9.76
C THR A 93 -12.12 -6.61 -9.14
N SER A 94 -10.94 -7.23 -9.32
CA SER A 94 -10.72 -8.58 -8.82
C SER A 94 -11.13 -8.65 -7.34
N SER A 95 -11.88 -9.70 -6.97
CA SER A 95 -12.45 -9.86 -5.62
C SER A 95 -11.40 -9.70 -4.51
N ARG A 96 -10.14 -9.94 -4.85
CA ARG A 96 -8.99 -9.82 -3.96
C ARG A 96 -8.50 -8.39 -3.74
N VAL A 97 -8.57 -7.51 -4.74
CA VAL A 97 -8.23 -6.07 -4.57
C VAL A 97 -9.19 -5.41 -3.58
N ARG A 98 -10.47 -5.80 -3.62
CA ARG A 98 -11.50 -5.32 -2.68
C ARG A 98 -11.28 -5.76 -1.22
N LEU A 99 -10.35 -6.68 -0.95
CA LEU A 99 -10.01 -7.08 0.41
C LEU A 99 -9.06 -6.10 1.10
N TYR A 100 -8.39 -5.24 0.33
CA TYR A 100 -7.49 -4.23 0.86
C TYR A 100 -8.25 -2.95 1.20
N ASP A 101 -7.86 -2.29 2.28
CA ASP A 101 -8.46 -1.02 2.70
C ASP A 101 -8.03 0.15 1.80
N ILE A 102 -6.82 0.06 1.25
CA ILE A 102 -6.21 1.11 0.42
C ILE A 102 -5.57 0.47 -0.82
N VAL A 103 -5.89 0.98 -2.00
CA VAL A 103 -5.31 0.55 -3.27
C VAL A 103 -4.44 1.65 -3.86
N ALA A 104 -3.16 1.33 -4.04
CA ALA A 104 -2.15 2.19 -4.59
C ALA A 104 -1.56 1.60 -5.87
N VAL A 105 -1.11 2.48 -6.78
CA VAL A 105 -0.48 2.08 -8.03
C VAL A 105 0.86 2.78 -8.19
N PHE A 106 1.86 2.05 -8.69
CA PHE A 106 3.18 2.55 -9.02
C PHE A 106 3.43 2.43 -10.54
N PRO A 107 3.13 3.48 -11.32
CA PRO A 107 3.31 3.46 -12.77
C PRO A 107 4.77 3.70 -13.17
N LYS A 108 5.28 2.90 -14.10
CA LYS A 108 6.66 3.05 -14.64
C LYS A 108 6.76 3.95 -15.86
N THR A 109 5.66 4.27 -16.53
CA THR A 109 5.65 5.07 -17.78
C THR A 109 4.64 6.21 -17.73
N GLU A 110 4.85 7.24 -18.56
CA GLU A 110 3.95 8.39 -18.69
C GLU A 110 2.52 7.98 -19.06
N LYS A 111 2.38 7.05 -20.01
CA LYS A 111 1.08 6.54 -20.47
C LYS A 111 0.32 5.87 -19.33
N LEU A 112 1.01 5.07 -18.52
CA LEU A 112 0.41 4.38 -17.38
C LEU A 112 0.09 5.34 -16.24
N PHE A 113 0.93 6.35 -16.03
CA PHE A 113 0.65 7.41 -15.06
C PHE A 113 -0.61 8.18 -15.44
N HIS A 114 -0.77 8.55 -16.71
CA HIS A 114 -1.98 9.20 -17.20
C HIS A 114 -3.22 8.31 -16.99
N VAL A 115 -3.15 7.03 -17.39
CA VAL A 115 -4.24 6.06 -17.19
C VAL A 115 -4.59 5.88 -15.71
N ALA A 116 -3.59 5.86 -14.83
CA ALA A 116 -3.80 5.78 -13.39
C ALA A 116 -4.58 6.98 -12.83
N CYS A 117 -4.34 8.18 -13.36
CA CYS A 117 -5.03 9.38 -12.91
C CYS A 117 -6.42 9.58 -13.55
N THR A 118 -6.71 8.98 -14.71
CA THR A 118 -7.96 9.25 -15.47
C THR A 118 -8.94 8.09 -15.53
N HIS A 119 -8.45 6.84 -15.49
CA HIS A 119 -9.27 5.66 -15.80
C HIS A 119 -9.17 4.55 -14.75
N LEU A 120 -8.31 4.67 -13.74
CA LEU A 120 -8.20 3.67 -12.68
C LEU A 120 -8.83 4.19 -11.40
N ASP A 121 -9.65 3.35 -10.78
CA ASP A 121 -10.20 3.58 -9.44
C ASP A 121 -9.14 3.17 -8.41
N VAL A 122 -8.22 4.10 -8.10
CA VAL A 122 -7.15 3.93 -7.12
C VAL A 122 -7.15 5.08 -6.13
N ASP A 123 -6.77 4.80 -4.89
CA ASP A 123 -6.73 5.80 -3.81
C ASP A 123 -5.44 6.64 -3.86
N LEU A 124 -4.33 5.99 -4.23
CA LEU A 124 -2.99 6.59 -4.18
C LEU A 124 -2.18 6.27 -5.44
N VAL A 125 -1.44 7.25 -5.94
CA VAL A 125 -0.42 7.06 -6.98
C VAL A 125 0.95 7.23 -6.35
N CYS A 126 1.73 6.15 -6.38
CA CYS A 126 3.10 6.13 -5.89
C CYS A 126 4.04 6.68 -6.96
N ILE A 127 4.98 7.52 -6.54
CA ILE A 127 6.06 8.01 -7.39
C ILE A 127 7.34 7.82 -6.59
N THR A 128 8.22 6.94 -7.05
CA THR A 128 9.55 6.78 -6.47
C THR A 128 10.58 7.36 -7.43
N VAL A 129 11.40 8.27 -6.92
CA VAL A 129 12.46 8.95 -7.68
C VAL A 129 13.80 8.40 -7.19
N THR A 130 14.02 7.10 -7.39
CA THR A 130 15.32 6.47 -7.10
C THR A 130 16.34 6.73 -8.21
N GLU A 131 15.86 7.01 -9.42
CA GLU A 131 16.64 7.32 -10.62
C GLU A 131 15.94 8.46 -11.40
N LYS A 132 16.56 8.92 -12.49
CA LYS A 132 15.94 9.89 -13.39
C LYS A 132 14.62 9.32 -13.91
N LEU A 133 13.49 9.93 -13.49
CA LEU A 133 12.16 9.54 -13.94
C LEU A 133 12.11 9.51 -15.48
N PRO A 134 11.55 8.45 -16.10
CA PRO A 134 11.49 8.34 -17.55
C PRO A 134 10.43 9.25 -18.18
N PHE A 135 9.73 10.08 -17.39
CA PHE A 135 8.67 10.97 -17.83
C PHE A 135 8.62 12.27 -17.02
N TYR A 136 7.98 13.28 -17.59
CA TYR A 136 7.74 14.57 -16.93
C TYR A 136 6.33 14.62 -16.34
N PHE A 137 6.17 15.32 -15.21
CA PHE A 137 4.84 15.63 -14.69
C PHE A 137 4.17 16.66 -15.59
N ARG A 138 3.11 16.23 -16.28
CA ARG A 138 2.23 17.14 -17.01
C ARG A 138 1.07 17.55 -16.13
N ARG A 139 0.66 18.81 -16.28
CA ARG A 139 -0.57 19.33 -15.64
C ARG A 139 -1.83 18.84 -16.37
N ARG A 140 -1.72 18.50 -17.66
CA ARG A 140 -2.75 17.92 -18.52
C ARG A 140 -2.11 17.00 -19.54
#